data_AF-A0A7C1U8H0-F1
#
_entry.id   AF-A0A7C1U8H0-F1
#
_cell.length_a   1.000
_cell.length_b   1.000
_cell.length_c   1.000
_cell.angle_alpha   90.00
_cell.angle_beta   90.00
_cell.angle_gamma   90.00
#
_symmetry.space_group_name_H-M   'P 1'
#
loop_
_entity.id
_entity.type
_entity.pdbx_description
1 polymer ?
#
loop_
_entity_poly.entity_id
_entity_poly.type
_entity_poly.pdbx_seq_one_letter_code
_entity_poly.pdbx_strand_id
1 'polypeptide(L)'
;MDSICTVSREIGGRTLTLETGRVAKQAHGAVMVRYGETVVLVTAVTAPPRFEDIDFFPLSVEYREKQSAAGKFPGGFIKREGRPSTKETLTARMIDRPIRP
;
A
#
# COMPACT_ATOMS: atom_id res chain seq x y z
N MET A 1 13.43 -17.53 13.56
CA MET A 1 14.00 -16.83 12.39
C MET A 1 12.85 -16.59 11.44
N ASP A 2 12.38 -15.35 11.27
CA ASP A 2 11.33 -15.08 10.29
C ASP A 2 11.89 -15.32 8.89
N SER A 3 11.41 -16.36 8.22
CA SER A 3 11.76 -16.66 6.84
C SER A 3 11.15 -15.61 5.92
N ILE A 4 11.98 -14.95 5.12
CA ILE A 4 11.51 -14.13 4.00
C ILE A 4 10.96 -15.08 2.94
N CYS A 5 9.75 -14.79 2.45
CA CYS A 5 9.10 -15.55 1.39
C CYS A 5 8.95 -14.66 0.15
N THR A 6 9.38 -15.17 -1.00
CA THR A 6 9.32 -14.46 -2.28
C THR A 6 8.76 -15.38 -3.35
N VAL A 7 7.76 -14.88 -4.08
CA VAL A 7 7.20 -15.53 -5.27
C VAL A 7 7.25 -14.58 -6.45
N SER A 8 7.50 -15.11 -7.66
CA SER A 8 7.56 -14.30 -8.87
C SER A 8 6.91 -15.00 -10.06
N ARG A 9 6.39 -14.18 -10.99
CA ARG A 9 5.80 -14.65 -12.24
C ARG A 9 5.95 -13.59 -13.32
N GLU A 10 6.15 -14.02 -14.57
CA GLU A 10 6.09 -13.12 -15.71
C GLU A 10 4.64 -12.83 -16.10
N ILE A 11 4.30 -11.54 -16.18
CA ILE A 11 2.98 -11.03 -16.58
C ILE A 11 3.22 -9.86 -17.52
N GLY A 12 2.60 -9.87 -18.70
CA GLY A 12 2.68 -8.75 -19.65
C GLY A 12 4.12 -8.34 -20.02
N GLY A 13 5.03 -9.31 -20.18
CA GLY A 13 6.44 -9.09 -20.55
C GLY A 13 7.32 -8.51 -19.43
N ARG A 14 6.83 -8.46 -18.19
CA ARG A 14 7.58 -7.98 -17.02
C ARG A 14 7.43 -8.96 -15.87
N THR A 15 8.45 -9.05 -15.02
CA THR A 15 8.38 -9.88 -13.81
C THR A 15 7.59 -9.15 -12.72
N LEU A 16 6.52 -9.77 -12.23
CA LEU A 16 5.84 -9.44 -10.99
C LEU A 16 6.46 -10.27 -9.86
N THR A 17 6.89 -9.61 -8.79
CA THR A 17 7.47 -10.23 -7.59
C THR A 17 6.71 -9.76 -6.35
N LEU A 18 6.36 -10.70 -5.49
CA LEU A 18 5.75 -10.46 -4.19
C LEU A 18 6.69 -10.99 -3.10
N GLU A 19 7.12 -10.13 -2.18
CA GLU A 19 7.98 -10.49 -1.05
C GLU A 19 7.30 -10.15 0.28
N THR A 20 7.34 -11.05 1.25
CA THR A 20 6.86 -10.82 2.63
C THR A 20 7.90 -11.28 3.66
N GLY A 21 7.76 -10.80 4.91
CA GLY A 21 8.65 -11.16 6.02
C GLY A 21 9.90 -10.29 6.18
N ARG A 22 10.20 -9.37 5.25
CA ARG A 22 11.36 -8.47 5.35
C ARG A 22 11.07 -7.20 6.17
N VAL A 23 9.98 -6.50 5.87
CA VAL A 23 9.65 -5.17 6.42
C VAL A 23 8.25 -5.14 7.02
N ALA A 24 7.97 -4.12 7.84
CA ALA A 24 6.65 -3.88 8.44
C ALA A 24 6.06 -5.10 9.19
N LYS A 25 6.93 -5.86 9.89
CA LYS A 25 6.59 -7.11 10.59
C LYS A 25 5.54 -7.00 11.69
N GLN A 26 5.26 -5.78 12.16
CA GLN A 26 4.22 -5.53 13.15
C GLN A 26 2.82 -5.41 12.54
N ALA A 27 2.71 -5.27 11.22
CA ALA A 27 1.42 -5.33 10.54
C ALA A 27 0.90 -6.78 10.50
N HIS A 28 -0.42 -6.95 10.49
CA HIS A 28 -1.05 -8.27 10.34
C HIS A 28 -0.74 -8.89 8.97
N GLY A 29 -0.55 -8.06 7.94
CA GLY A 29 0.00 -8.45 6.65
C GLY A 29 0.85 -7.34 6.04
N ALA A 30 1.98 -7.70 5.45
CA ALA A 30 2.86 -6.78 4.72
C ALA A 30 3.50 -7.47 3.52
N VAL A 31 3.37 -6.85 2.34
CA VAL A 31 3.93 -7.36 1.08
C VAL A 31 4.61 -6.23 0.33
N MET A 32 5.88 -6.45 -0.02
CA MET A 32 6.61 -5.63 -0.98
C MET A 32 6.30 -6.16 -2.38
N VAL A 33 5.60 -5.37 -3.18
CA VAL A 33 5.21 -5.71 -4.56
C VAL A 33 6.16 -4.99 -5.52
N ARG A 34 6.76 -5.73 -6.44
CA ARG A 34 7.59 -5.18 -7.51
C ARG A 34 7.07 -5.64 -8.87
N TYR A 35 6.92 -4.72 -9.81
CA TYR A 35 6.59 -5.03 -11.19
C TYR A 35 7.52 -4.27 -12.14
N GLY A 36 8.49 -4.98 -12.70
CA GLY A 36 9.66 -4.34 -13.33
C GLY A 36 10.43 -3.51 -12.29
N GLU A 37 10.57 -2.21 -12.55
CA GLU A 37 11.29 -1.27 -11.67
C GLU A 37 10.38 -0.55 -10.67
N THR A 38 9.05 -0.65 -10.81
CA THR A 38 8.11 -0.02 -9.90
C THR A 38 7.92 -0.87 -8.64
N VAL A 39 7.98 -0.23 -7.47
CA VAL A 39 7.87 -0.89 -6.16
C VAL A 39 6.81 -0.21 -5.31
N VAL A 40 5.97 -1.00 -4.65
CA VAL A 40 4.96 -0.53 -3.69
C VAL A 40 5.00 -1.43 -2.45
N LEU A 41 4.98 -0.83 -1.26
CA LEU A 41 4.76 -1.53 0.00
C LEU A 41 3.27 -1.49 0.34
N VAL A 42 2.66 -2.64 0.51
CA VAL A 42 1.24 -2.78 0.90
C VAL A 42 1.18 -3.41 2.29
N THR A 43 0.46 -2.76 3.20
CA THR A 43 0.27 -3.25 4.58
C THR A 43 -1.22 -3.31 4.91
N ALA A 44 -1.63 -4.35 5.62
CA ALA A 44 -2.98 -4.51 6.15
C ALA A 44 -2.92 -4.67 7.67
N VAL A 45 -3.79 -3.94 8.37
CA VAL A 45 -3.92 -4.01 9.82
C VAL A 45 -5.40 -4.05 10.17
N THR A 46 -5.77 -4.97 11.06
CA THR A 46 -7.11 -5.10 11.59
C THR A 46 -7.09 -4.81 13.09
N ALA A 47 -8.20 -4.29 13.62
CA ALA A 47 -8.39 -4.13 15.04
C ALA A 47 -9.84 -4.48 15.41
N PRO A 48 -10.11 -4.84 16.66
CA PRO A 48 -11.48 -4.93 17.16
C PRO A 48 -12.23 -3.61 16.94
N PRO A 49 -13.57 -3.65 16.79
CA PRO A 49 -14.39 -2.44 16.70
C PRO A 49 -14.09 -1.50 17.87
N ARG A 50 -13.94 -0.22 17.58
CA ARG A 50 -13.64 0.80 18.61
C ARG A 50 -14.84 1.09 19.51
N PHE A 51 -16.05 0.82 19.02
CA PHE A 51 -17.32 0.99 19.70
C PHE A 51 -18.13 -0.29 19.55
N GLU A 52 -18.87 -0.66 20.59
CA GLU A 52 -19.72 -1.86 20.58
C GLU A 52 -20.91 -1.69 19.61
N ASP A 53 -21.46 -0.48 19.51
CA ASP A 53 -22.63 -0.15 18.69
C ASP A 53 -22.28 0.36 17.28
N ILE A 54 -21.37 -0.31 16.56
CA ILE A 54 -21.08 0.06 15.17
C ILE A 54 -22.05 -0.63 14.19
N ASP A 55 -22.71 0.15 13.34
CA ASP A 55 -23.72 -0.32 12.37
C ASP A 55 -23.14 -0.50 10.95
N PHE A 56 -21.83 -0.30 10.77
CA PHE A 56 -21.15 -0.43 9.47
C PHE A 56 -19.75 -1.06 9.63
N PHE A 57 -19.18 -1.51 8.51
CA PHE A 57 -17.81 -2.03 8.47
C PHE A 57 -16.78 -0.90 8.23
N PRO A 58 -15.93 -0.55 9.23
CA PRO A 58 -14.99 0.56 9.13
C PRO A 58 -13.72 0.17 8.37
N LEU A 59 -13.82 0.06 7.05
CA LEU A 59 -12.67 -0.12 6.16
C LEU A 59 -12.12 1.24 5.71
N SER A 60 -10.81 1.44 5.85
CA SER A 60 -10.07 2.58 5.30
C SER A 60 -8.95 2.10 4.39
N VAL A 61 -8.85 2.70 3.21
CA VAL A 61 -7.77 2.45 2.26
C VAL A 61 -7.04 3.76 1.99
N GLU A 62 -5.73 3.76 2.23
CA GLU A 62 -4.86 4.89 1.92
C GLU A 62 -3.84 4.48 0.86
N TYR A 63 -3.74 5.25 -0.22
CA TYR A 63 -2.69 5.11 -1.23
C TYR A 63 -1.88 6.41 -1.29
N ARG A 64 -0.56 6.30 -1.19
CA ARG A 64 0.35 7.45 -1.11
C ARG A 64 1.53 7.29 -2.06
N GLU A 65 1.81 8.33 -2.82
CA GLU A 65 3.00 8.40 -3.68
C GLU A 65 4.05 9.28 -3.02
N LYS A 66 5.25 8.73 -2.83
CA LYS A 66 6.42 9.48 -2.36
C LYS A 66 7.16 10.07 -3.55
N GLN A 67 7.47 11.37 -3.51
CA GLN A 67 8.21 12.04 -4.59
C GLN A 67 9.62 11.44 -4.76
N SER A 68 10.20 10.95 -3.67
CA SER A 68 11.47 10.22 -3.67
C SER A 68 11.44 8.95 -4.53
N ALA A 69 10.27 8.32 -4.74
CA ALA A 69 10.14 7.15 -5.61
C ALA A 69 10.47 7.45 -7.08
N ALA A 70 10.38 8.73 -7.49
CA ALA A 70 10.78 9.21 -8.81
C ALA A 70 12.08 10.05 -8.77
N GLY A 71 12.82 10.03 -7.66
CA GLY A 71 14.04 10.83 -7.48
C GLY A 71 13.79 12.34 -7.41
N LYS A 72 12.59 12.77 -6.99
CA LYS A 72 12.20 14.19 -6.95
C LYS A 72 12.01 14.70 -5.53
N PHE A 73 12.25 16.00 -5.35
CA PHE A 73 11.86 16.71 -4.14
C PHE A 73 10.44 17.28 -4.29
N PRO A 74 9.62 17.29 -3.23
CA PRO A 74 8.30 17.92 -3.29
C PRO A 74 8.41 19.42 -3.64
N GLY A 75 7.62 19.88 -4.61
CA GLY A 75 7.72 21.25 -5.15
C GLY A 75 7.24 22.37 -4.20
N GLY A 76 6.30 22.08 -3.30
CA GLY A 76 5.65 23.08 -2.43
C GLY A 76 6.59 23.73 -1.40
N PHE A 77 6.12 24.79 -0.73
CA PHE A 77 6.90 25.53 0.27
C PHE A 77 7.42 24.64 1.40
N ILE A 78 6.58 23.73 1.89
CA ILE A 78 6.89 22.83 3.02
C ILE A 78 7.87 21.70 2.61
N LYS A 79 8.12 21.50 1.31
CA LYS A 79 9.02 20.45 0.77
C LYS A 79 8.72 19.03 1.29
N ARG A 80 7.44 18.74 1.59
CA ARG A 80 6.94 17.44 2.05
C ARG A 80 5.65 17.08 1.34
N GLU A 81 5.35 15.78 1.16
CA GLU A 81 4.03 15.36 0.68
C GLU A 81 2.94 15.80 1.66
N GLY A 82 1.94 16.50 1.12
CA GLY A 82 0.82 17.07 1.89
C GLY A 82 -0.45 16.23 1.78
N ARG A 83 -1.59 16.89 1.58
CA ARG A 83 -2.87 16.19 1.37
C ARG A 83 -2.82 15.25 0.15
N PRO A 84 -3.60 14.16 0.15
CA PRO A 84 -3.73 13.31 -1.02
C PRO A 84 -4.14 14.10 -2.27
N SER A 85 -3.45 13.83 -3.37
CA SER A 85 -3.81 14.31 -4.70
C SER A 85 -5.05 13.61 -5.23
N THR A 86 -5.62 14.14 -6.31
CA THR A 86 -6.73 13.49 -7.02
C THR A 86 -6.38 12.07 -7.46
N LYS A 87 -5.17 11.86 -7.99
CA LYS A 87 -4.70 10.53 -8.39
C LYS A 87 -4.65 9.58 -7.20
N GLU A 88 -4.07 10.01 -6.08
CA GLU A 88 -3.98 9.17 -4.89
C GLU A 88 -5.36 8.79 -4.35
N THR A 89 -6.29 9.74 -4.34
CA THR A 89 -7.68 9.52 -3.92
C THR A 89 -8.41 8.55 -4.84
N LEU A 90 -8.26 8.69 -6.16
CA LEU A 90 -8.88 7.80 -7.13
C LEU A 90 -8.30 6.38 -7.05
N THR A 91 -6.98 6.24 -6.90
CA THR A 91 -6.34 4.94 -6.72
C THR A 91 -6.78 4.25 -5.43
N ALA A 92 -6.87 4.99 -4.32
CA ALA A 92 -7.40 4.45 -3.06
C ALA A 92 -8.82 3.90 -3.25
N ARG A 93 -9.70 4.64 -3.94
CA ARG A 93 -11.07 4.17 -4.25
C ARG A 93 -11.08 2.95 -5.17
N MET A 94 -10.16 2.87 -6.14
CA MET A 94 -10.05 1.71 -7.03
C MET A 94 -9.62 0.44 -6.28
N ILE A 95 -8.80 0.57 -5.23
CA ILE A 95 -8.41 -0.55 -4.36
C ILE A 95 -9.56 -0.93 -3.42
N ASP A 96 -10.23 0.07 -2.83
CA ASP A 96 -11.29 -0.12 -1.85
C ASP A 96 -12.54 -0.80 -2.41
N ARG A 97 -13.00 -0.38 -3.60
CA ARG A 97 -14.22 -0.89 -4.24
C ARG A 97 -14.29 -2.42 -4.39
N PRO A 98 -13.25 -3.12 -4.90
CA PRO A 98 -13.30 -4.57 -5.08
C PRO A 98 -13.16 -5.37 -3.76
N ILE A 99 -12.57 -4.80 -2.71
CA ILE A 99 -12.31 -5.52 -1.44
C ILE A 99 -13.38 -5.28 -0.38
N ARG A 100 -14.28 -4.30 -0.58
CA ARG A 100 -15.28 -3.89 0.40
C ARG A 100 -16.56 -4.76 0.52
N PRO A 101 -16.97 -5.61 -0.45
CA PRO A 101 -18.38 -5.95 -0.69
C PRO A 101 -19.22 -6.27 0.55
#